data_AF-A0A7S2JGM5-F1
#
_entry.id   AF-A0A7S2JGM5-F1
#
_cell.length_a   1.000
_cell.length_b   1.000
_cell.length_c   1.000
_cell.angle_alpha   90.00
_cell.angle_beta   90.00
_cell.angle_gamma   90.00
#
_symmetry.space_group_name_H-M   'P 1'
#
loop_
_entity.id
_entity.type
_entity.pdbx_description
1 polymer ?
#
loop_
_entity_poly.entity_id
_entity_poly.type
_entity_poly.pdbx_seq_one_letter_code
_entity_poly.pdbx_strand_id
1 'polypeptide(L)'
;CPAPGDGAGRPAYGFKPLGCFDFTNPTLDHGTTTLHDKTCFGWNQSESCMDGLPFYAVADKNMNADKCYKFCVSKGMDVFGLEGGVCRCGATVLNKEVWHEEAPNPALLFKPSALKPATTGCPLK
;
A
#
# COMPACT_ATOMS: atom_id res chain seq x y z
N CYS A 1 -10.18 -12.99 10.13
CA CYS A 1 -9.74 -13.92 9.05
C CYS A 1 -10.95 -14.73 8.58
N PRO A 2 -11.11 -14.97 7.27
CA PRO A 2 -12.28 -14.60 6.47
C PRO A 2 -13.56 -15.35 6.87
N ALA A 3 -14.72 -14.69 6.69
CA ALA A 3 -15.98 -15.42 6.52
C ALA A 3 -16.04 -15.94 5.07
N PRO A 4 -16.30 -17.24 4.84
CA PRO A 4 -16.49 -17.80 3.51
C PRO A 4 -17.93 -17.52 3.09
N GLY A 5 -18.16 -16.60 2.15
CA GLY A 5 -19.56 -16.27 1.85
C GLY A 5 -19.87 -15.44 0.61
N ASP A 6 -19.08 -14.41 0.27
CA ASP A 6 -19.61 -13.44 -0.70
C ASP A 6 -18.88 -13.47 -2.05
N GLY A 7 -19.46 -14.27 -2.96
CA GLY A 7 -19.58 -13.91 -4.36
C GLY A 7 -18.37 -14.20 -5.26
N ALA A 8 -18.32 -15.41 -5.79
CA ALA A 8 -17.55 -15.73 -6.98
C ALA A 8 -18.06 -14.94 -8.20
N GLY A 9 -17.46 -13.78 -8.47
CA GLY A 9 -17.51 -13.08 -9.76
C GLY A 9 -16.10 -13.05 -10.37
N ARG A 10 -15.94 -13.56 -11.59
CA ARG A 10 -14.65 -13.57 -12.33
C ARG A 10 -14.05 -12.15 -12.48
N PRO A 11 -12.71 -12.02 -12.60
CA PRO A 11 -11.99 -10.80 -12.26
C PRO A 11 -12.12 -9.72 -13.33
N ALA A 12 -12.72 -8.60 -12.98
CA ALA A 12 -12.58 -7.36 -13.75
C ALA A 12 -11.24 -6.71 -13.37
N TYR A 13 -10.14 -7.09 -14.04
CA TYR A 13 -8.76 -6.57 -13.83
C TYR A 13 -8.48 -6.24 -12.35
N GLY A 14 -8.47 -7.28 -11.51
CA GLY A 14 -8.57 -7.14 -10.06
C GLY A 14 -7.23 -7.15 -9.32
N PHE A 15 -7.27 -6.65 -8.10
CA PHE A 15 -6.25 -6.88 -7.08
C PHE A 15 -6.62 -8.11 -6.23
N LYS A 16 -5.62 -8.71 -5.58
CA LYS A 16 -5.82 -9.82 -4.64
C LYS A 16 -5.50 -9.33 -3.22
N PRO A 17 -6.38 -9.59 -2.23
CA PRO A 17 -6.09 -9.23 -0.85
C PRO A 17 -4.80 -9.88 -0.35
N LEU A 18 -3.85 -9.08 0.11
CA LEU A 18 -2.60 -9.55 0.75
C LEU A 18 -2.76 -9.80 2.25
N GLY A 19 -3.68 -9.08 2.89
CA GLY A 19 -3.98 -9.21 4.31
C GLY A 19 -4.45 -7.90 4.90
N CYS A 20 -4.97 -7.95 6.13
CA CYS A 20 -5.49 -6.78 6.84
C CYS A 20 -4.52 -6.44 7.97
N PHE A 21 -3.88 -5.28 7.89
CA PHE A 21 -2.91 -4.83 8.89
C PHE A 21 -3.24 -3.41 9.33
N ASP A 22 -2.96 -3.06 10.58
CA ASP A 22 -3.09 -1.69 11.06
C ASP A 22 -1.97 -0.85 10.43
N PHE A 23 -2.29 0.34 9.90
CA PHE A 23 -1.23 1.25 9.46
C PHE A 23 -0.67 2.02 10.64
N THR A 24 0.65 2.16 10.64
CA THR A 24 1.35 2.84 11.72
C THR A 24 1.36 4.37 11.54
N ASN A 25 1.20 4.86 10.30
CA ASN A 25 1.16 6.30 9.98
C ASN A 25 0.30 6.61 8.72
N PRO A 26 -1.04 6.64 8.84
CA PRO A 26 -1.92 6.99 7.74
C PRO A 26 -1.89 8.47 7.35
N THR A 27 -1.22 9.33 8.12
CA THR A 27 -1.43 10.78 8.04
C THR A 27 -0.81 11.39 6.78
N LEU A 28 -1.67 11.55 5.77
CA LEU A 28 -1.63 12.69 4.87
C LEU A 28 -2.81 13.59 5.21
N ASP A 29 -2.58 14.88 5.36
CA ASP A 29 -3.69 15.83 5.49
C ASP A 29 -4.54 15.80 4.22
N HIS A 30 -5.86 15.65 4.37
CA HIS A 30 -6.82 15.71 3.28
C HIS A 30 -6.71 17.05 2.56
N GLY A 31 -6.13 17.05 1.34
CA GLY A 31 -5.91 18.27 0.55
C GLY A 31 -4.45 18.52 0.17
N THR A 32 -3.51 17.71 0.67
CA THR A 32 -2.12 17.75 0.18
C THR A 32 -2.04 17.13 -1.21
N THR A 33 -1.56 17.90 -2.19
CA THR A 33 -1.39 17.49 -3.60
C THR A 33 -0.06 16.78 -3.86
N THR A 34 0.72 16.53 -2.81
CA THR A 34 2.03 15.87 -2.90
C THR A 34 1.84 14.36 -3.09
N LEU A 35 1.75 13.95 -4.37
CA LEU A 35 1.67 12.54 -4.77
C LEU A 35 2.89 11.71 -4.33
N HIS A 36 4.03 12.38 -4.15
CA HIS A 36 5.25 11.80 -3.61
C HIS A 36 5.40 12.21 -2.16
N ASP A 37 5.21 11.25 -1.26
CA ASP A 37 5.51 11.43 0.15
C ASP A 37 7.04 11.32 0.35
N LYS A 38 7.71 12.45 0.55
CA LYS A 38 9.17 12.48 0.74
C LYS A 38 9.60 12.05 2.15
N THR A 39 8.68 11.69 3.03
CA THR A 39 8.99 11.29 4.42
C THR A 39 9.99 10.14 4.49
N CYS A 40 9.93 9.20 3.54
CA CYS A 40 10.82 8.04 3.49
C CYS A 40 12.13 8.30 2.72
N PHE A 41 12.37 9.53 2.24
CA PHE A 41 13.59 9.87 1.52
C PHE A 41 14.79 9.81 2.46
N GLY A 42 15.70 8.86 2.24
CA GLY A 42 16.85 8.60 3.13
C GLY A 42 16.53 7.71 4.33
N TRP A 43 15.38 7.04 4.35
CA TRP A 43 15.02 6.11 5.43
C TRP A 43 16.02 4.96 5.53
N ASN A 44 16.63 4.81 6.70
CA ASN A 44 17.70 3.86 6.97
C ASN A 44 17.44 3.01 8.23
N GLN A 45 16.21 3.04 8.74
CA GLN A 45 15.82 2.24 9.91
C GLN A 45 15.63 0.76 9.50
N SER A 46 15.67 -0.12 10.49
CA SER A 46 15.41 -1.56 10.30
C SER A 46 13.94 -1.85 9.96
N GLU A 47 13.03 -0.99 10.41
CA GLU A 47 11.60 -1.06 10.16
C GLU A 47 11.25 -0.53 8.77
N SER A 48 10.24 -1.13 8.14
CA SER A 48 9.75 -0.68 6.84
C SER A 48 9.11 0.71 6.96
N CYS A 49 9.58 1.67 6.15
CA CYS A 49 8.98 3.00 6.12
C CYS A 49 7.55 2.92 5.62
N MET A 50 6.60 3.55 6.34
CA MET A 50 5.18 3.56 5.98
C MET A 50 4.64 2.15 5.68
N ASP A 51 5.01 1.17 6.51
CA ASP A 51 4.60 -0.23 6.39
C ASP A 51 5.05 -0.90 5.07
N GLY A 52 6.00 -0.28 4.35
CA GLY A 52 6.49 -0.71 3.04
C GLY A 52 5.69 -0.18 1.86
N LEU A 53 4.93 0.91 2.06
CA LEU A 53 4.22 1.65 1.01
C LEU A 53 4.73 3.12 0.88
N PRO A 54 6.03 3.34 0.64
CA PRO A 54 6.64 4.67 0.74
C PRO A 54 6.59 5.53 -0.54
N PHE A 55 6.22 4.97 -1.69
CA PHE A 55 6.53 5.61 -2.99
C PHE A 55 5.55 6.70 -3.39
N TYR A 56 4.26 6.39 -3.29
CA TYR A 56 3.19 7.30 -3.67
C TYR A 56 2.08 7.27 -2.65
N ALA A 57 1.46 8.41 -2.42
CA ALA A 57 0.34 8.52 -1.52
C ALA A 57 -0.65 9.60 -1.97
N VAL A 58 -1.94 9.35 -1.75
CA VAL A 58 -3.02 10.28 -2.11
C VAL A 58 -4.17 10.15 -1.11
N ALA A 59 -4.65 11.29 -0.61
CA ALA A 59 -5.77 11.36 0.30
C ALA A 59 -7.03 11.88 -0.43
N ASP A 60 -8.11 11.09 -0.43
CA ASP A 60 -9.43 11.49 -0.94
C ASP A 60 -10.50 11.00 0.05
N LYS A 61 -11.45 11.86 0.40
CA LYS A 61 -12.59 11.49 1.25
C LYS A 61 -13.43 10.36 0.66
N ASN A 62 -13.42 10.22 -0.67
CA ASN A 62 -14.11 9.17 -1.41
C ASN A 62 -13.15 8.09 -1.93
N MET A 63 -11.96 7.94 -1.32
CA MET A 63 -11.01 6.90 -1.70
C MET A 63 -11.58 5.51 -1.40
N ASN A 64 -11.44 4.60 -2.35
CA ASN A 64 -11.83 3.20 -2.21
C ASN A 64 -10.75 2.29 -2.83
N ALA A 65 -10.87 0.98 -2.64
CA ALA A 65 -9.86 0.04 -3.10
C ALA A 65 -9.63 0.10 -4.62
N ASP A 66 -10.68 0.21 -5.43
CA ASP A 66 -10.55 0.30 -6.89
C ASP A 66 -9.81 1.56 -7.35
N LYS A 67 -10.10 2.71 -6.71
CA LYS A 67 -9.40 3.98 -6.99
C LYS A 67 -7.93 3.89 -6.59
N CYS A 68 -7.66 3.33 -5.40
CA CYS A 68 -6.30 3.18 -4.89
C CYS A 68 -5.48 2.23 -5.78
N TYR A 69 -6.05 1.08 -6.14
CA TYR A 69 -5.46 0.13 -7.08
C TYR A 69 -5.11 0.81 -8.42
N LYS A 70 -6.09 1.48 -9.06
CA LYS A 70 -5.87 2.17 -10.34
C LYS A 70 -4.79 3.24 -10.23
N PHE A 71 -4.77 3.98 -9.12
CA PHE A 71 -3.75 4.98 -8.86
C PHE A 71 -2.35 4.35 -8.76
N CYS A 72 -2.17 3.34 -7.93
CA CYS A 72 -0.86 2.69 -7.74
C CYS A 72 -0.36 2.01 -9.01
N VAL A 73 -1.23 1.30 -9.74
CA VAL A 73 -0.86 0.70 -11.03
C VAL A 73 -0.48 1.77 -12.07
N SER A 74 -1.17 2.93 -12.09
CA SER A 74 -0.81 4.03 -12.99
C SER A 74 0.59 4.63 -12.70
N LYS A 75 1.16 4.32 -11.53
CA LYS A 75 2.52 4.70 -11.11
C LYS A 75 3.52 3.54 -11.21
N GLY A 76 3.12 2.40 -11.76
CA GLY A 76 3.97 1.22 -11.88
C GLY A 76 4.18 0.46 -10.57
N MET A 77 3.29 0.64 -9.58
CA MET A 77 3.37 -0.04 -8.28
C MET A 77 2.47 -1.29 -8.27
N ASP A 78 2.90 -2.35 -7.59
CA ASP A 78 2.21 -3.65 -7.51
C ASP A 78 1.70 -4.00 -6.11
N VAL A 79 1.91 -3.10 -5.13
CA VAL A 79 1.30 -3.17 -3.79
C VAL A 79 0.61 -1.86 -3.49
N PHE A 80 -0.53 -1.91 -2.81
CA PHE A 80 -1.19 -0.74 -2.28
C PHE A 80 -1.83 -1.02 -0.92
N GLY A 81 -2.25 0.06 -0.27
CA GLY A 81 -3.04 -0.03 0.94
C GLY A 81 -3.86 1.23 1.15
N LEU A 82 -4.96 1.09 1.90
CA LEU A 82 -5.97 2.13 2.06
C LEU A 82 -6.43 2.25 3.51
N GLU A 83 -6.11 3.34 4.18
CA GLU A 83 -6.64 3.61 5.53
C GLU A 83 -7.17 5.03 5.65
N GLY A 84 -8.35 5.19 6.26
CA GLY A 84 -8.89 6.52 6.55
C GLY A 84 -9.07 7.44 5.33
N GLY A 85 -9.22 6.88 4.13
CA GLY A 85 -9.28 7.66 2.89
C GLY A 85 -7.91 8.02 2.28
N VAL A 86 -6.82 7.51 2.86
CA VAL A 86 -5.45 7.66 2.36
C VAL A 86 -5.03 6.37 1.67
N CYS A 87 -4.75 6.48 0.37
CA CYS A 87 -4.14 5.43 -0.43
C CYS A 87 -2.62 5.59 -0.41
N ARG A 88 -1.89 4.50 -0.17
CA ARG A 88 -0.43 4.43 -0.29
C ARG A 88 -0.03 3.32 -1.24
N CYS A 89 1.07 3.49 -1.95
CA CYS A 89 1.59 2.56 -2.94
C CYS A 89 3.01 2.09 -2.59
N GLY A 90 3.25 0.81 -2.81
CA GLY A 90 4.51 0.11 -2.59
C GLY A 90 4.91 -0.76 -3.77
N ALA A 91 6.13 -1.27 -3.72
CA ALA A 91 6.61 -2.23 -4.69
C ALA A 91 7.01 -3.53 -3.97
N THR A 92 6.61 -4.68 -4.53
CA THR A 92 7.17 -5.97 -4.12
C THR A 92 8.58 -6.14 -4.65
N VAL A 93 9.28 -7.15 -4.14
CA VAL A 93 10.57 -7.60 -4.68
C VAL A 93 10.49 -8.09 -6.14
N LEU A 94 9.29 -8.41 -6.64
CA LEU A 94 9.09 -8.89 -8.01
C LEU A 94 9.06 -7.75 -9.03
N ASN A 95 8.79 -6.53 -8.59
CA ASN A 95 8.72 -5.35 -9.44
C ASN A 95 10.12 -4.78 -9.72
N LYS A 96 10.89 -5.49 -10.56
CA LYS A 96 12.29 -5.17 -10.84
C LYS A 96 12.49 -3.79 -11.46
N GLU A 97 11.50 -3.27 -12.18
CA GLU A 97 11.56 -1.95 -12.82
C GLU A 97 11.69 -0.83 -11.77
N VAL A 98 10.93 -0.93 -10.67
CA VAL A 98 11.01 0.04 -9.55
C VAL A 98 12.36 -0.02 -8.85
N TRP A 99 12.99 -1.20 -8.84
CA TRP A 99 14.29 -1.43 -8.21
C TRP A 99 15.47 -1.31 -9.18
N HIS A 100 15.24 -0.90 -10.42
CA HIS A 100 16.29 -0.77 -11.44
C HIS A 100 17.13 -2.03 -11.64
N GLU A 101 16.50 -3.22 -11.55
CA GLU A 101 17.18 -4.53 -11.58
C GLU A 101 18.21 -4.76 -10.44
N GLU A 102 18.19 -3.91 -9.40
CA GLU A 102 19.04 -4.02 -8.21
C GLU A 102 18.31 -4.74 -7.06
N ALA A 103 19.07 -5.04 -6.00
CA ALA A 103 18.50 -5.58 -4.77
C ALA A 103 17.61 -4.53 -4.09
N PRO A 104 16.32 -4.84 -3.82
CA PRO A 104 15.43 -3.89 -3.16
C PRO A 104 15.92 -3.50 -1.78
N ASN A 105 15.78 -2.22 -1.42
CA ASN A 105 16.07 -1.77 -0.06
C ASN A 105 15.05 -2.41 0.92
N PRO A 106 15.50 -3.24 1.89
CA PRO A 106 14.60 -3.92 2.81
C PRO A 106 13.74 -2.98 3.66
N ALA A 107 14.18 -1.74 3.87
CA ALA A 107 13.46 -0.73 4.63
C ALA A 107 12.34 -0.04 3.82
N LEU A 108 12.24 -0.32 2.51
CA LEU A 108 11.18 0.20 1.63
C LEU A 108 10.22 -0.91 1.15
N LEU A 109 10.46 -2.15 1.57
CA LEU A 109 9.66 -3.30 1.17
C LEU A 109 8.44 -3.49 2.07
N PHE A 110 7.32 -3.83 1.44
CA PHE A 110 6.15 -4.39 2.11
C PHE A 110 6.49 -5.75 2.71
N LYS A 111 6.45 -5.84 4.05
CA LYS A 111 6.77 -7.05 4.82
C LYS A 111 5.57 -7.47 5.66
N PRO A 112 4.62 -8.24 5.11
CA PRO A 112 3.38 -8.58 5.82
C PRO A 112 3.61 -9.28 7.16
N SER A 113 4.69 -10.06 7.30
CA SER A 113 5.05 -10.72 8.56
C SER A 113 5.53 -9.77 9.67
N ALA A 114 5.93 -8.55 9.32
CA ALA A 114 6.36 -7.52 10.26
C ALA A 114 5.23 -6.57 10.67
N LEU A 115 4.06 -6.66 10.02
CA LEU A 115 2.92 -5.79 10.25
C LEU A 115 1.98 -6.39 11.31
N LYS A 116 1.33 -5.50 12.07
CA LYS A 116 0.32 -5.90 13.06
C LYS A 116 -1.00 -6.20 12.35
N PRO A 117 -1.58 -7.41 12.49
CA PRO A 117 -2.85 -7.71 11.88
C PRO A 117 -3.96 -6.82 12.44
N ALA A 118 -4.76 -6.23 11.56
CA ALA A 118 -5.84 -5.35 11.95
C ALA A 118 -6.94 -6.13 12.68
N THR A 119 -7.40 -5.59 13.80
CA THR A 119 -8.45 -6.19 14.62
C THR A 119 -9.85 -5.72 14.25
N THR A 120 -9.96 -4.59 13.55
CA THR A 120 -11.22 -4.00 13.07
C THR A 120 -11.03 -3.32 11.71
N GLY A 121 -11.77 -3.76 10.68
CA GLY A 121 -11.63 -3.26 9.32
C GLY A 121 -10.38 -3.82 8.60
N CYS A 122 -10.43 -3.84 7.26
CA CYS A 122 -9.32 -4.32 6.43
C CYS A 122 -8.80 -3.17 5.56
N PRO A 123 -7.89 -2.34 6.11
CA PRO A 123 -7.39 -1.17 5.41
C PRO A 123 -6.33 -1.55 4.36
N LEU A 124 -5.51 -2.58 4.63
CA LEU A 124 -4.63 -3.16 3.61
C LEU A 124 -5.41 -4.18 2.77
N LYS A 125 -5.30 -4.07 1.45
CA LYS A 125 -5.89 -5.00 0.48
C LYS A 125 -4.89 -5.29 -0.60
#